data_AF-A0A7Y9RV32-F1
#
_entry.id   AF-A0A7Y9RV32-F1
#
_cell.length_a   1.000
_cell.length_b   1.000
_cell.length_c   1.000
_cell.angle_alpha   90.00
_cell.angle_beta   90.00
_cell.angle_gamma   90.00
#
_symmetry.space_group_name_H-M   'P 1'
#
loop_
_entity.id
_entity.type
_entity.pdbx_description
1 polymer ?
#
loop_
_entity_poly.entity_id
_entity_poly.type
_entity_poly.pdbx_seq_one_letter_code
_entity_poly.pdbx_strand_id
1 'polypeptide(L)'
;METPWIVALVVAAVLVLAALVAFALVRRRDLRRQEAAGLRSRAAAHAPRLQETEREARLREAEAERLRLEAERAEQRAAEARGAVAHEEARVEDTVREADRLDPGVDHRSDDYRPQPPTQRGPAGGAPGGDPTVSPSSAAHDPRHR
;
A
#
# COMPACT_ATOMS: atom_id res chain seq x y z
N MET A 1 49.26 66.52 -47.27
CA MET A 1 48.83 65.10 -47.25
C MET A 1 47.57 65.02 -48.08
N GLU A 2 47.66 64.40 -49.24
CA GLU A 2 46.61 64.41 -50.26
C GLU A 2 45.42 63.57 -49.79
N THR A 3 44.21 64.11 -49.94
CA THR A 3 42.93 63.48 -49.59
C THR A 3 42.76 62.00 -49.98
N PRO A 4 43.30 61.46 -51.10
CA PRO A 4 43.17 60.04 -51.43
C PRO A 4 43.72 59.08 -50.36
N TRP A 5 44.80 59.44 -49.66
CA TRP A 5 45.36 58.58 -48.61
C TRP A 5 44.44 58.47 -47.39
N ILE A 6 43.80 59.58 -47.02
CA ILE A 6 42.85 59.63 -45.90
C ILE A 6 41.62 58.78 -46.22
N VAL A 7 41.09 58.88 -47.45
CA VAL A 7 39.96 58.07 -47.89
C VAL A 7 40.31 56.57 -47.86
N ALA A 8 41.49 56.20 -48.37
CA ALA A 8 41.95 54.81 -48.33
C ALA A 8 42.06 54.26 -46.90
N LEU A 9 42.57 55.07 -45.96
CA LEU A 9 42.70 54.69 -44.55
C LEU A 9 41.34 54.49 -43.88
N VAL A 10 40.37 55.37 -44.15
CA VAL A 10 39.00 55.25 -43.60
C VAL A 10 38.32 54.00 -44.14
N VAL A 11 38.43 53.72 -45.44
CA VAL A 11 37.84 52.52 -46.05
C VAL A 11 38.48 51.25 -45.46
N ALA A 12 39.81 51.23 -45.32
CA ALA A 12 40.50 50.12 -44.68
C ALA A 12 40.04 49.91 -43.23
N ALA A 13 39.89 50.99 -42.45
CA ALA A 13 39.40 50.91 -41.07
C ALA A 13 37.96 50.36 -40.99
N VAL A 14 37.08 50.80 -41.89
CA VAL A 14 35.69 50.29 -41.95
C VAL A 14 35.64 48.81 -42.33
N LEU A 15 36.46 48.37 -43.29
CA LEU A 15 36.54 46.96 -43.68
C LEU A 15 37.05 46.08 -42.54
N VAL A 16 38.08 46.54 -41.80
CA VAL A 16 38.58 45.84 -40.62
C VAL A 16 37.50 45.75 -39.54
N LEU A 17 36.78 46.85 -39.28
CA LEU A 17 35.70 46.85 -38.30
C LEU A 17 34.56 45.90 -38.69
N ALA A 18 34.15 45.90 -39.97
CA ALA A 18 33.12 45.01 -40.48
C ALA A 18 33.53 43.52 -40.35
N ALA A 19 34.79 43.19 -40.67
CA ALA A 19 35.32 41.85 -40.51
C ALA A 19 35.34 41.38 -39.04
N LEU A 20 35.74 42.26 -38.11
CA LEU A 20 35.73 41.96 -36.67
C LEU A 20 34.32 41.68 -36.14
N VAL A 21 33.33 42.49 -36.56
CA VAL A 21 31.92 42.29 -36.16
C VAL A 21 31.38 40.97 -36.71
N ALA A 22 31.64 40.67 -37.99
CA ALA A 22 31.21 39.41 -38.61
C ALA A 22 31.80 38.19 -37.89
N PHE A 23 33.11 38.22 -37.58
CA PHE A 23 33.79 37.17 -36.84
C PHE A 23 33.20 36.95 -35.44
N ALA A 24 32.94 38.03 -34.70
CA ALA A 24 32.33 37.95 -33.37
C ALA A 24 30.91 37.32 -33.41
N LEU A 25 30.12 37.63 -34.45
CA LEU A 25 28.77 37.07 -34.61
C LEU A 25 28.80 35.57 -34.93
N VAL A 26 29.72 35.11 -35.77
CA VAL A 26 29.88 33.68 -36.08
C VAL A 26 30.30 32.91 -34.83
N ARG A 27 31.30 33.42 -34.08
CA ARG A 27 31.77 32.76 -32.86
C ARG A 27 30.68 32.62 -31.80
N ARG A 28 29.84 33.64 -31.63
CA ARG A 28 28.68 33.60 -30.72
C ARG A 28 27.65 32.56 -31.14
N ARG A 29 27.42 32.39 -32.45
CA ARG A 29 26.50 31.37 -32.97
C ARG A 29 26.99 29.96 -32.70
N ASP A 30 28.29 29.71 -32.84
CA ASP A 30 28.86 28.39 -32.59
C ASP A 30 28.84 28.00 -31.11
N LEU A 31 29.13 28.96 -30.21
CA LEU A 31 28.99 28.73 -28.77
C LEU A 31 27.55 28.38 -28.39
N ARG A 32 26.56 29.13 -28.89
CA ARG A 32 25.13 28.84 -28.66
C ARG A 32 24.72 27.47 -29.23
N ARG A 33 25.26 27.08 -30.38
CA ARG A 33 25.01 25.75 -30.97
C ARG A 33 25.58 24.64 -30.10
N GLN A 34 26.79 24.81 -29.56
CA GLN A 34 27.42 23.84 -28.67
C GLN A 34 26.68 23.72 -27.34
N GLU A 35 26.26 24.85 -26.75
CA GLU A 35 25.43 24.86 -25.53
C GLU A 35 24.10 24.15 -25.75
N ALA A 36 23.41 24.43 -26.86
CA ALA A 36 22.17 23.76 -27.21
C ALA A 36 22.36 22.25 -27.43
N ALA A 37 23.45 21.84 -28.09
CA ALA A 37 23.79 20.43 -28.25
C ALA A 37 24.06 19.74 -26.89
N GLY A 38 24.78 20.43 -25.99
CA GLY A 38 25.05 19.95 -24.64
C GLY A 38 23.82 19.88 -23.73
N LEU A 39 22.81 20.72 -23.96
CA LEU A 39 21.52 20.62 -23.27
C LEU A 39 20.71 19.42 -23.78
N ARG A 40 20.68 19.18 -25.10
CA ARG A 40 20.00 18.02 -25.68
C ARG A 40 20.64 16.70 -25.24
N SER A 41 21.97 16.63 -25.18
CA SER A 41 22.67 15.43 -24.71
C SER A 41 22.40 15.15 -23.23
N ARG A 42 22.38 16.18 -22.38
CA ARG A 42 21.98 16.06 -20.97
C ARG A 42 20.53 15.60 -20.83
N ALA A 43 19.60 16.19 -21.58
CA ALA A 43 18.21 15.75 -21.59
C ALA A 43 18.07 14.28 -22.05
N ALA A 44 18.79 13.88 -23.10
CA ALA A 44 18.81 12.50 -23.58
C ALA A 44 19.41 11.53 -22.55
N ALA A 45 20.39 11.95 -21.76
CA ALA A 45 20.96 11.15 -20.67
C ALA A 45 19.97 10.91 -19.51
N HIS A 46 19.00 11.81 -19.31
CA HIS A 46 17.96 11.66 -18.29
C HIS A 46 16.73 10.88 -18.77
N ALA A 47 16.52 10.74 -20.10
CA ALA A 47 15.38 10.02 -20.66
C ALA A 47 15.27 8.54 -20.21
N PRO A 48 16.37 7.75 -20.09
CA PRO A 48 16.29 6.39 -19.58
C PRO A 48 15.80 6.32 -18.12
N ARG A 49 16.24 7.26 -17.27
CA ARG A 49 15.79 7.31 -15.87
C ARG A 49 14.30 7.63 -15.77
N LEU A 50 13.78 8.53 -16.60
CA LEU A 50 12.34 8.80 -16.65
C LEU A 50 11.55 7.56 -17.02
N GLN A 51 11.98 6.82 -18.05
CA GLN A 51 11.33 5.57 -18.42
C GLN A 51 11.38 4.52 -17.32
N GLU A 52 12.49 4.42 -16.59
CA GLU A 52 12.61 3.51 -15.45
C GLU A 52 11.68 3.91 -14.31
N THR A 53 11.62 5.19 -13.94
CA THR A 53 10.69 5.67 -12.92
C THR A 53 9.23 5.47 -13.32
N GLU A 54 8.87 5.65 -14.59
CA GLU A 54 7.52 5.38 -15.08
C GLU A 54 7.18 3.88 -15.05
N ARG A 55 8.15 3.01 -15.38
CA ARG A 55 7.97 1.56 -15.26
C ARG A 55 7.77 1.15 -13.81
N GLU A 56 8.59 1.67 -12.90
CA GLU A 56 8.47 1.42 -11.47
C GLU A 56 7.12 1.91 -10.92
N ALA A 57 6.68 3.10 -11.33
CA ALA A 57 5.36 3.62 -10.96
C ALA A 57 4.23 2.68 -11.42
N ARG A 58 4.24 2.26 -12.69
CA ARG A 58 3.25 1.31 -13.22
C ARG A 58 3.26 -0.04 -12.51
N LEU A 59 4.44 -0.55 -12.14
CA LEU A 59 4.55 -1.79 -11.37
C LEU A 59 3.94 -1.66 -9.98
N ARG A 60 4.18 -0.53 -9.28
CA ARG A 60 3.58 -0.28 -7.97
C ARG A 60 2.07 -0.10 -8.06
N GLU A 61 1.57 0.57 -9.10
CA GLU A 61 0.12 0.70 -9.34
C GLU A 61 -0.53 -0.68 -9.55
N ALA A 62 0.07 -1.53 -10.37
CA ALA A 62 -0.43 -2.89 -10.60
C ALA A 62 -0.39 -3.75 -9.32
N GLU A 63 0.63 -3.60 -8.48
CA GLU A 63 0.72 -4.28 -7.19
C GLU A 63 -0.39 -3.81 -6.22
N ALA A 64 -0.63 -2.50 -6.15
CA ALA A 64 -1.70 -1.93 -5.34
C ALA A 64 -3.08 -2.43 -5.80
N GLU A 65 -3.31 -2.53 -7.12
CA GLU A 65 -4.55 -3.05 -7.66
C GLU A 65 -4.76 -4.54 -7.34
N ARG A 66 -3.69 -5.35 -7.42
CA ARG A 66 -3.73 -6.75 -6.99
C ARG A 66 -4.08 -6.90 -5.51
N LEU A 67 -3.46 -6.11 -4.64
CA LEU A 67 -3.74 -6.14 -3.21
C LEU A 67 -5.19 -5.76 -2.89
N ARG A 68 -5.77 -4.78 -3.62
CA ARG A 68 -7.19 -4.43 -3.49
C ARG A 68 -8.09 -5.59 -3.87
N LEU A 69 -7.82 -6.27 -4.98
CA LEU A 69 -8.60 -7.44 -5.40
C LEU A 69 -8.49 -8.59 -4.39
N GLU A 70 -7.31 -8.80 -3.80
CA GLU A 70 -7.13 -9.81 -2.75
C GLU A 70 -7.89 -9.46 -1.47
N ALA A 71 -7.90 -8.18 -1.09
CA ALA A 71 -8.70 -7.69 0.04
C ALA A 71 -10.20 -7.89 -0.21
N GLU A 72 -10.70 -7.52 -1.38
CA GLU A 72 -12.10 -7.71 -1.75
C GLU A 72 -12.53 -9.18 -1.67
N ARG A 73 -11.68 -10.10 -2.17
CA ARG A 73 -11.94 -11.54 -2.05
C ARG A 73 -11.93 -12.01 -0.59
N ALA A 74 -11.07 -11.45 0.25
CA ALA A 74 -11.06 -11.78 1.68
C ALA A 74 -12.35 -11.30 2.36
N GLU A 75 -12.82 -10.10 2.02
CA GLU A 75 -14.10 -9.56 2.52
C GLU A 75 -15.30 -10.39 2.07
N GLN A 76 -15.35 -10.79 0.80
CA GLN A 76 -16.41 -11.67 0.28
C GLN A 76 -16.45 -13.00 1.06
N ARG A 77 -15.29 -13.65 1.25
CA ARG A 77 -15.22 -14.89 2.05
C ARG A 77 -15.64 -14.69 3.50
N ALA A 78 -15.30 -13.55 4.09
CA ALA A 78 -15.74 -13.23 5.45
C ALA A 78 -17.26 -13.01 5.51
N ALA A 79 -17.84 -12.36 4.51
CA ALA A 79 -19.29 -12.16 4.40
C ALA A 79 -20.03 -13.48 4.22
N GLU A 80 -19.52 -14.38 3.36
CA GLU A 80 -20.05 -15.73 3.17
C GLU A 80 -20.02 -16.54 4.47
N ALA A 81 -18.89 -16.51 5.19
CA ALA A 81 -18.75 -17.21 6.47
C ALA A 81 -19.74 -16.70 7.52
N ARG A 82 -19.95 -15.37 7.60
CA ARG A 82 -20.96 -14.79 8.50
C ARG A 82 -22.37 -15.21 8.12
N GLY A 83 -22.68 -15.24 6.82
CA GLY A 83 -23.96 -15.73 6.31
C GLY A 83 -24.18 -17.20 6.67
N ALA A 84 -23.16 -18.04 6.51
CA ALA A 84 -23.22 -19.46 6.88
C ALA A 84 -23.48 -19.66 8.37
N VAL A 85 -22.83 -18.87 9.24
CA VAL A 85 -23.10 -18.90 10.70
C VAL A 85 -24.56 -18.52 10.99
N ALA A 86 -25.04 -17.41 10.42
CA ALA A 86 -26.43 -16.97 10.63
C ALA A 86 -27.45 -18.00 10.12
N HIS A 87 -27.17 -18.67 9.01
CA HIS A 87 -28.01 -19.76 8.51
C HIS A 87 -28.02 -20.98 9.43
N GLU A 88 -26.88 -21.35 10.00
CA GLU A 88 -26.81 -22.48 10.93
C GLU A 88 -27.48 -22.15 12.26
N GLU A 89 -27.33 -20.93 12.77
CA GLU A 89 -28.06 -20.44 13.95
C GLU A 89 -29.57 -20.54 13.74
N ALA A 90 -30.08 -20.10 12.58
CA ALA A 90 -31.50 -20.22 12.24
C ALA A 90 -31.97 -21.68 12.20
N ARG A 91 -31.16 -22.60 11.66
CA ARG A 91 -31.48 -24.04 11.64
C ARG A 91 -31.53 -24.64 13.04
N VAL A 92 -30.59 -24.27 13.90
CA VAL A 92 -30.56 -24.72 15.30
C VAL A 92 -31.81 -24.22 16.01
N GLU A 93 -32.17 -22.95 15.85
CA GLU A 93 -33.37 -22.38 16.46
C GLU A 93 -34.65 -23.08 15.97
N ASP A 94 -34.79 -23.32 14.67
CA ASP A 94 -35.93 -24.04 14.09
C ASP A 94 -36.03 -25.47 14.65
N THR A 95 -34.89 -26.14 14.82
CA THR A 95 -34.82 -27.49 15.38
C THR A 95 -35.26 -27.51 16.85
N VAL A 96 -34.78 -26.56 17.66
CA VAL A 96 -35.19 -26.41 19.06
C VAL A 96 -36.69 -26.15 19.15
N ARG A 97 -37.21 -25.25 18.31
CA ARG A 97 -38.64 -24.92 18.29
C ARG A 97 -39.50 -26.13 17.90
N GLU A 98 -39.05 -26.97 16.97
CA GLU A 98 -39.75 -28.20 16.61
C GLU A 98 -39.70 -29.25 17.74
N ALA A 99 -38.55 -29.39 18.40
CA ALA A 99 -38.41 -30.29 19.54
C ALA A 99 -39.36 -29.90 20.69
N ASP A 100 -39.41 -28.62 21.03
CA ASP A 100 -40.28 -28.08 22.08
C ASP A 100 -41.78 -28.21 21.75
N ARG A 101 -42.16 -28.20 20.47
CA ARG A 101 -43.55 -28.47 20.02
C ARG A 101 -43.97 -29.92 20.26
N LEU A 102 -43.01 -30.85 20.17
CA LEU A 102 -43.25 -32.28 20.31
C LEU A 102 -43.21 -32.74 21.77
N ASP A 103 -42.58 -31.98 22.67
CA ASP A 103 -42.49 -32.29 24.09
C ASP A 103 -43.80 -31.94 24.83
N PRO A 104 -44.55 -32.95 25.34
CA PRO A 104 -45.78 -32.71 26.10
C PRO A 104 -45.54 -32.06 27.48
N GLY A 105 -44.29 -31.96 27.94
CA GLY A 105 -43.89 -31.27 29.17
C GLY A 105 -43.65 -29.77 28.99
N VAL A 106 -43.64 -29.25 27.76
CA VAL A 106 -43.45 -27.83 27.47
C VAL A 106 -44.80 -27.15 27.27
N ASP A 107 -45.10 -26.09 28.03
CA ASP A 107 -46.31 -25.28 27.83
C ASP A 107 -46.04 -24.10 26.90
N HIS A 108 -46.25 -24.34 25.61
CA HIS A 108 -46.08 -23.36 24.53
C HIS A 108 -47.18 -22.28 24.49
N ARG A 109 -48.16 -22.29 25.42
CA ARG A 109 -49.22 -21.27 25.52
C ARG A 109 -48.98 -20.23 26.63
N SER A 110 -47.93 -20.39 27.44
CA SER A 110 -47.56 -19.40 28.45
C SER A 110 -46.85 -18.20 27.83
N ASP A 111 -47.13 -16.99 28.31
CA ASP A 111 -46.47 -15.75 27.85
C ASP A 111 -44.96 -15.71 28.17
N ASP A 112 -44.48 -16.63 29.04
CA ASP A 112 -43.08 -16.74 29.48
C ASP A 112 -42.23 -17.72 28.66
N TYR A 113 -42.78 -18.32 27.58
CA TYR A 113 -42.03 -19.28 26.76
C TYR A 113 -40.88 -18.61 26.00
N ARG A 114 -39.64 -19.06 26.27
CA ARG A 114 -38.44 -18.73 25.47
C ARG A 114 -37.72 -20.02 25.07
N PRO A 115 -37.57 -20.30 23.76
CA PRO A 115 -36.81 -21.46 23.30
C PRO A 115 -35.35 -21.32 23.77
N GLN A 116 -34.88 -22.32 24.53
CA GLN A 116 -33.50 -22.34 25.02
C GLN A 116 -32.61 -23.03 23.98
N PRO A 117 -31.55 -22.37 23.48
CA PRO A 117 -30.60 -23.05 22.60
C PRO A 117 -29.96 -24.23 23.33
N PRO A 118 -29.57 -25.31 22.62
CA PRO A 118 -28.93 -26.46 23.24
C PRO A 118 -27.66 -25.99 23.94
N THR A 119 -27.68 -26.06 25.27
CA THR A 119 -26.49 -25.80 26.09
C THR A 119 -25.41 -26.77 25.60
N GLN A 120 -24.36 -26.25 24.95
CA GLN A 120 -23.15 -27.03 24.71
C GLN A 120 -22.62 -27.46 26.07
N ARG A 121 -22.97 -28.68 26.48
CA ARG A 121 -22.44 -29.33 27.66
C ARG A 121 -20.98 -29.64 27.34
N GLY A 122 -20.09 -28.68 27.63
CA GLY A 122 -18.65 -28.91 27.66
C GLY A 122 -18.34 -30.14 28.53
N PRO A 123 -17.25 -30.87 28.24
CA PRO A 123 -16.93 -32.10 28.94
C PRO A 123 -16.94 -31.85 30.44
N ALA A 124 -17.70 -32.68 31.15
CA ALA A 124 -17.96 -32.59 32.58
C ALA A 124 -16.67 -32.49 33.40
N GLY A 125 -16.24 -31.27 33.71
CA GLY A 125 -15.30 -30.96 34.78
C GLY A 125 -16.04 -30.88 36.10
N GLY A 126 -16.59 -32.01 36.54
CA GLY A 126 -17.11 -32.15 37.89
C GLY A 126 -15.98 -32.39 38.86
N ALA A 127 -15.70 -31.43 39.74
CA ALA A 127 -15.27 -31.71 41.10
C ALA A 127 -15.73 -30.56 42.01
N PRO A 128 -16.69 -30.81 42.92
CA PRO A 128 -17.03 -29.89 44.00
C PRO A 128 -15.94 -29.93 45.08
N GLY A 129 -15.91 -28.91 45.94
CA GLY A 129 -14.86 -28.64 46.90
C GLY A 129 -14.32 -29.83 47.68
N GLY A 130 -13.00 -29.84 47.82
CA GLY A 130 -12.25 -30.70 48.71
C GLY A 130 -10.84 -30.13 48.86
N ASP A 131 -10.66 -29.25 49.84
CA ASP A 131 -9.35 -29.05 50.46
C ASP A 131 -8.89 -30.39 51.06
N PRO A 132 -7.67 -30.82 50.75
CA PRO A 132 -6.84 -31.28 51.86
C PRO A 132 -5.46 -30.63 51.84
N THR A 133 -5.20 -29.86 52.88
CA THR A 133 -3.89 -29.58 53.45
C THR A 133 -2.97 -30.80 53.37
N VAL A 134 -1.85 -30.67 52.65
CA VAL A 134 -0.58 -31.35 52.96
C VAL A 134 0.60 -30.41 52.73
N SER A 135 1.43 -30.34 53.77
CA SER A 135 2.50 -29.41 54.11
C SER A 135 3.61 -29.14 53.08
N PRO A 136 4.35 -28.02 53.26
CA PRO A 136 5.46 -27.62 52.39
C PRO A 136 6.75 -28.37 52.71
N SER A 137 7.45 -28.83 51.67
CA SER A 137 8.83 -29.32 51.73
C SER A 137 9.51 -28.91 50.41
N SER A 138 10.18 -27.76 50.37
CA SER A 138 11.62 -27.64 50.64
C SER A 138 12.49 -28.43 49.65
N ALA A 139 12.89 -27.79 48.54
CA ALA A 139 14.27 -27.77 48.05
C ALA A 139 14.44 -26.92 46.76
N ALA A 140 15.49 -26.09 46.76
CA ALA A 140 16.19 -25.47 45.64
C ALA A 140 15.47 -24.33 44.88
N HIS A 141 15.70 -23.03 45.12
CA HIS A 141 16.96 -22.26 45.05
C HIS A 141 17.63 -22.31 43.67
N ASP A 142 17.32 -21.35 42.79
CA ASP A 142 18.33 -20.60 42.02
C ASP A 142 17.71 -19.37 41.32
N PRO A 143 18.10 -18.12 41.67
CA PRO A 143 17.60 -16.93 40.98
C PRO A 143 18.74 -16.07 40.41
N ARG A 144 19.41 -16.42 39.30
CA ARG A 144 20.31 -15.47 38.59
C ARG A 144 20.54 -15.79 37.10
N HIS A 145 19.93 -15.03 36.21
CA HIS A 145 20.50 -14.62 34.91
C HIS A 145 19.82 -13.29 34.51
N ARG A 146 20.38 -12.15 34.90
CA ARG A 146 21.28 -11.25 34.14
C ARG A 146 20.69 -10.70 32.85
#